data_AF-A0A947HU08-F1
#
_entry.id   AF-A0A947HU08-F1
#
_cell.length_a   1.000
_cell.length_b   1.000
_cell.length_c   1.000
_cell.angle_alpha   90.00
_cell.angle_beta   90.00
_cell.angle_gamma   90.00
#
_symmetry.space_group_name_H-M   'P 1'
#
loop_
_entity.id
_entity.type
_entity.pdbx_description
1 polymer ?
#
loop_
_entity_poly.entity_id
_entity_poly.type
_entity_poly.pdbx_seq_one_letter_code
_entity_poly.pdbx_strand_id
1 'polypeptide(L)'
;MRFESQNCQKCGSKDDSCLSSSRPPPPFRSSRSPARVRWASPACSSAASPTVTCYFLGIGTGELDRSPYAGAIFETWVYGELRKSIAASGRPRPLYLYRDQENREVDFVMDRGGRLTLFECKLTESPSGRDAAGFDAVAAVLRKNPNLEVERRVIVARPVEDHRLGAEAPDVVHAARLFERLEGVAE
;
A
#
# COMPACT_ATOMS: atom_id res chain seq x y z
N MET A 1 21.72 20.28 18.71
CA MET A 1 20.75 21.38 18.46
C MET A 1 19.37 20.87 18.82
N ARG A 2 18.64 21.66 19.61
CA ARG A 2 17.35 21.36 20.25
C ARG A 2 16.26 21.00 19.23
N PHE A 3 15.39 20.06 19.62
CA PHE A 3 14.08 19.85 19.00
C PHE A 3 13.13 20.93 19.53
N GLU A 4 12.54 21.73 18.65
CA GLU A 4 11.34 22.51 18.97
C GLU A 4 10.11 21.71 18.55
N SER A 5 9.29 21.41 19.55
CA SER A 5 7.97 20.83 19.45
C SER A 5 6.97 21.91 19.04
N GLN A 6 6.36 21.77 17.86
CA GLN A 6 5.11 22.49 17.57
C GLN A 6 3.93 21.66 18.07
N ASN A 7 3.44 22.14 19.21
CA ASN A 7 2.17 21.93 19.91
C ASN A 7 1.05 21.17 19.15
N CYS A 8 0.64 20.02 19.69
CA CYS A 8 -0.67 19.42 19.45
C CYS A 8 -1.66 20.01 20.47
N GLN A 9 -2.46 21.00 20.07
CA GLN A 9 -3.54 21.53 20.92
C GLN A 9 -4.69 20.52 20.99
N LYS A 10 -4.65 19.51 21.89
CA LYS A 10 -5.89 18.85 22.34
C LYS A 10 -5.87 17.91 23.57
N CYS A 11 -4.82 17.81 24.37
CA CYS A 11 -4.94 17.08 25.65
C CYS A 11 -4.14 17.74 26.78
N GLY A 12 -4.85 18.34 27.74
CA GLY A 12 -4.29 18.94 28.94
C GLY A 12 -4.15 17.92 30.07
N SER A 13 -3.20 17.00 29.98
CA SER A 13 -2.80 16.12 31.11
C SER A 13 -1.29 15.86 31.07
N LYS A 14 -0.62 16.09 32.21
CA LYS A 14 0.85 16.02 32.39
C LYS A 14 1.30 14.63 32.88
N ASP A 15 0.98 13.58 32.14
CA ASP A 15 1.42 12.23 32.49
C ASP A 15 2.31 11.65 31.36
N ASP A 16 3.62 11.57 31.62
CA ASP A 16 4.70 11.20 30.71
C ASP A 16 4.87 9.66 30.51
N SER A 17 3.79 8.88 30.45
CA SER A 17 3.88 7.41 30.43
C SER A 17 3.70 6.72 29.07
N CYS A 18 3.57 7.46 27.96
CA CYS A 18 3.33 6.87 26.62
C CYS A 18 4.54 6.89 25.66
N LEU A 19 5.78 6.85 26.18
CA LEU A 19 6.99 6.70 25.36
C LEU A 19 7.55 5.27 25.46
N SER A 20 6.94 4.32 24.76
CA SER A 20 7.65 3.09 24.38
C SER A 20 7.33 2.64 22.95
N SER A 21 8.37 2.71 22.11
CA SER A 21 8.57 1.91 20.90
C SER A 21 7.68 2.17 19.68
N SER A 22 7.68 3.41 19.17
CA SER A 22 7.67 3.61 17.72
C SER A 22 8.95 4.35 17.36
N ARG A 23 9.95 3.64 16.83
CA ARG A 23 11.08 4.32 16.19
C ARG A 23 10.47 5.15 15.05
N PRO A 24 10.60 6.49 15.05
CA PRO A 24 10.28 7.24 13.85
C PRO A 24 11.19 6.73 12.73
N PRO A 25 10.74 6.73 11.46
CA PRO A 25 11.62 6.42 10.34
C PRO A 25 12.87 7.30 10.43
N PRO A 26 14.06 6.80 10.05
CA PRO A 26 15.28 7.57 10.15
C PRO A 26 15.11 8.91 9.42
N PRO A 27 15.57 10.04 10.00
CA PRO A 27 15.47 11.33 9.34
C PRO A 27 16.29 11.28 8.06
N PHE A 28 15.62 11.35 6.92
CA PHE A 28 16.27 11.51 5.62
C PHE A 28 16.90 12.90 5.60
N ARG A 29 18.21 12.96 5.89
CA ARG A 29 18.96 14.21 5.92
C ARG A 29 19.32 14.56 4.49
N SER A 30 18.63 15.57 3.97
CA SER A 30 18.84 16.13 2.65
C SER A 30 20.24 16.73 2.53
N SER A 31 20.97 16.32 1.51
CA SER A 31 21.88 17.24 0.82
C SER A 31 21.72 17.06 -0.68
N ARG A 32 21.04 18.04 -1.29
CA ARG A 32 20.79 18.25 -2.74
C ARG A 32 19.74 17.32 -3.37
N SER A 33 18.56 17.89 -3.58
CA SER A 33 17.41 17.32 -4.29
C SER A 33 17.77 16.87 -5.72
N PRO A 34 17.17 15.76 -6.18
CA PRO A 34 15.98 15.88 -7.02
C PRO A 34 14.85 14.94 -6.59
N ALA A 35 13.60 15.35 -6.86
CA ALA A 35 12.34 14.63 -6.61
C ALA A 35 11.96 14.38 -5.13
N ARG A 36 11.03 15.18 -4.61
CA ARG A 36 10.33 14.91 -3.34
C ARG A 36 9.28 13.83 -3.60
N VAL A 37 9.66 12.56 -3.44
CA VAL A 37 8.72 11.42 -3.41
C VAL A 37 7.83 11.56 -2.17
N ARG A 38 6.51 11.50 -2.35
CA ARG A 38 5.57 11.59 -1.23
C ARG A 38 5.18 10.19 -0.80
N TRP A 39 5.79 9.74 0.30
CA TRP A 39 5.33 8.57 1.02
C TRP A 39 4.24 8.99 1.99
N ALA A 40 3.00 8.61 1.70
CA ALA A 40 1.90 8.82 2.63
C ALA A 40 1.51 7.46 3.23
N SER A 41 1.76 7.28 4.53
CA SER A 41 0.94 6.34 5.29
C SER A 41 -0.38 7.04 5.57
N PRO A 42 -1.54 6.46 5.21
CA PRO A 42 -2.82 7.02 5.59
C PRO A 42 -2.95 7.02 7.13
N ALA A 43 -2.71 8.19 7.73
CA ALA A 43 -2.92 8.43 9.14
C ALA A 43 -4.42 8.63 9.36
N CYS A 44 -5.05 7.71 10.08
CA CYS A 44 -6.47 7.72 10.42
C CYS A 44 -7.41 7.57 9.21
N SER A 45 -7.86 6.34 8.96
CA SER A 45 -9.10 6.11 8.23
C SER A 45 -9.71 4.85 8.83
N SER A 46 -10.77 5.04 9.61
CA SER A 46 -11.82 4.04 9.76
C SER A 46 -12.00 3.34 8.42
N ALA A 47 -11.73 2.05 8.34
CA ALA A 47 -11.92 1.27 7.12
C ALA A 47 -13.39 1.43 6.70
N ALA A 48 -13.67 2.34 5.76
CA ALA A 48 -14.94 2.37 5.09
C ALA A 48 -15.01 1.05 4.35
N SER A 49 -15.86 0.15 4.82
CA SER A 49 -16.12 -1.07 4.08
C SER A 49 -16.64 -0.65 2.70
N PRO A 50 -16.27 -1.34 1.63
CA PRO A 50 -16.77 -1.01 0.29
C PRO A 50 -18.30 -1.00 0.25
N THR A 51 -18.96 -1.75 1.13
CA THR A 51 -20.41 -1.69 1.35
C THR A 51 -20.91 -0.32 1.83
N VAL A 52 -20.22 0.33 2.77
CA VAL A 52 -20.56 1.70 3.21
C VAL A 52 -20.32 2.72 2.09
N THR A 53 -19.24 2.56 1.33
CA THR A 53 -18.96 3.42 0.18
C THR A 53 -20.02 3.28 -0.91
N CYS A 54 -20.42 2.05 -1.26
CA CYS A 54 -21.51 1.80 -2.21
C CYS A 54 -22.82 2.45 -1.73
N TYR A 55 -23.16 2.31 -0.44
CA TYR A 55 -24.36 2.92 0.13
C TYR A 55 -24.38 4.46 -0.04
N PHE A 56 -23.27 5.14 0.28
CA PHE A 56 -23.18 6.60 0.12
C PHE A 56 -23.20 7.06 -1.34
N LEU A 57 -22.67 6.25 -2.25
CA LEU A 57 -22.71 6.53 -3.69
C LEU A 57 -24.04 6.14 -4.35
N GLY A 58 -24.99 5.56 -3.59
CA GLY A 58 -26.25 5.07 -4.11
C GLY A 58 -26.11 3.90 -5.09
N ILE A 59 -25.02 3.13 -4.99
CA ILE A 59 -24.73 1.98 -5.86
C ILE A 59 -25.43 0.75 -5.28
N GLY A 60 -26.44 0.25 -6.00
CA GLY A 60 -27.20 -0.94 -5.64
C GLY A 60 -26.49 -2.26 -5.97
N THR A 61 -27.11 -3.37 -5.57
CA THR A 61 -26.60 -4.72 -5.86
C THR A 61 -26.61 -4.99 -7.36
N GLY A 62 -25.46 -5.33 -7.94
CA GLY A 62 -25.30 -5.60 -9.37
C GLY A 62 -24.99 -4.37 -10.23
N GLU A 63 -24.96 -3.17 -9.64
CA GLU A 63 -24.62 -1.93 -10.35
C GLU A 63 -23.13 -1.56 -10.24
N LEU A 64 -22.41 -2.21 -9.33
CA LEU A 64 -21.00 -1.92 -9.05
C LEU A 64 -20.13 -2.05 -10.30
N ASP A 65 -20.28 -3.12 -11.08
CA ASP A 65 -19.45 -3.35 -12.28
C ASP A 65 -19.64 -2.29 -13.36
N ARG A 66 -20.77 -1.56 -13.35
CA ARG A 66 -21.09 -0.48 -14.29
C ARG A 66 -20.76 0.90 -13.74
N SER A 67 -20.40 0.99 -12.47
CA SER A 67 -20.12 2.25 -11.80
C SER A 67 -18.74 2.77 -12.21
N PRO A 68 -18.58 4.08 -12.46
CA PRO A 68 -17.25 4.67 -12.66
C PRO A 68 -16.37 4.56 -11.39
N TYR A 69 -16.97 4.26 -10.24
CA TYR A 69 -16.26 4.10 -8.97
C TYR A 69 -15.82 2.66 -8.68
N ALA A 70 -16.12 1.70 -9.57
CA ALA A 70 -15.84 0.28 -9.35
C ALA A 70 -14.37 0.01 -9.01
N GLY A 71 -13.44 0.62 -9.76
CA GLY A 71 -11.99 0.50 -9.52
C GLY A 71 -11.57 1.06 -8.16
N ALA A 72 -11.99 2.27 -7.82
CA ALA A 72 -11.67 2.89 -6.53
C ALA A 72 -12.25 2.12 -5.33
N ILE A 73 -13.45 1.55 -5.49
CA ILE A 73 -14.08 0.69 -4.47
C ILE A 73 -13.27 -0.61 -4.33
N PHE A 74 -12.82 -1.19 -5.44
CA PHE A 74 -11.96 -2.37 -5.45
C PHE A 74 -10.61 -2.11 -4.76
N GLU A 75 -9.94 -1.00 -5.08
CA GLU A 75 -8.71 -0.56 -4.40
C GLU A 75 -8.92 -0.38 -2.89
N THR A 76 -10.05 0.22 -2.49
CA THR A 76 -10.42 0.39 -1.08
C THR A 76 -10.63 -0.96 -0.39
N TRP A 77 -11.25 -1.92 -1.07
CA TRP A 77 -11.41 -3.27 -0.57
C TRP A 77 -10.04 -3.95 -0.37
N VAL A 78 -9.16 -3.89 -1.37
CA VAL A 78 -7.81 -4.46 -1.31
C VAL A 78 -7.01 -3.84 -0.17
N TYR A 79 -7.07 -2.52 0.01
CA TYR A 79 -6.46 -1.84 1.15
C TYR A 79 -6.94 -2.42 2.49
N GLY A 80 -8.24 -2.68 2.63
CA GLY A 80 -8.81 -3.33 3.80
C GLY A 80 -8.23 -4.72 4.06
N GLU A 81 -8.08 -5.55 3.02
CA GLU A 81 -7.47 -6.87 3.12
C GLU A 81 -5.99 -6.82 3.52
N LEU A 82 -5.22 -5.89 2.92
CA LEU A 82 -3.82 -5.68 3.30
C LEU A 82 -3.72 -5.27 4.78
N ARG A 83 -4.60 -4.38 5.25
CA ARG A 83 -4.65 -3.96 6.66
C ARG A 83 -4.98 -5.12 7.59
N LYS A 84 -5.88 -6.02 7.19
CA LYS A 84 -6.20 -7.24 7.95
C LYS A 84 -4.98 -8.16 8.05
N SER A 85 -4.26 -8.39 6.95
CA SER A 85 -3.01 -9.17 6.97
C SER A 85 -1.98 -8.56 7.92
N ILE A 86 -1.75 -7.24 7.85
CA ILE A 86 -0.82 -6.57 8.77
C ILE A 86 -1.22 -6.81 10.23
N ALA A 87 -2.50 -6.65 10.55
CA ALA A 87 -3.03 -6.89 11.90
C ALA A 87 -2.89 -8.35 12.33
N ALA A 88 -3.19 -9.30 11.45
CA ALA A 88 -3.07 -10.74 11.71
C ALA A 88 -1.62 -11.18 11.93
N SER A 89 -0.68 -10.58 11.21
CA SER A 89 0.75 -10.92 11.30
C SER A 89 1.41 -10.56 12.64
N GLY A 90 0.74 -9.75 13.48
CA GLY A 90 1.25 -9.29 14.78
C GLY A 90 2.53 -8.44 14.70
N ARG A 91 2.98 -8.06 13.51
CA ARG A 91 4.20 -7.29 13.26
C ARG A 91 3.87 -5.98 12.55
N PRO A 92 4.52 -4.87 12.92
CA PRO A 92 4.34 -3.62 12.20
C PRO A 92 4.91 -3.78 10.78
N ARG A 93 4.04 -3.71 9.79
CA ARG A 93 4.39 -3.62 8.36
C ARG A 93 3.81 -2.32 7.83
N PRO A 94 4.59 -1.24 7.72
CA PRO A 94 4.09 0.02 7.20
C PRO A 94 3.54 -0.15 5.78
N LEU A 95 2.38 0.45 5.53
CA LEU A 95 1.71 0.47 4.24
C LEU A 95 1.67 1.91 3.74
N TYR A 96 2.10 2.12 2.50
CA TYR A 96 2.24 3.43 1.88
C TYR A 96 1.52 3.49 0.54
N LEU A 97 1.03 4.66 0.18
CA LEU A 97 0.68 5.01 -1.20
C LEU A 97 1.91 5.62 -1.88
N TYR A 98 2.21 5.20 -3.12
CA TYR A 98 3.36 5.72 -3.85
C TYR A 98 2.94 6.56 -5.05
N ARG A 99 3.38 7.81 -5.05
CA ARG A 99 3.38 8.68 -6.22
C ARG A 99 4.54 9.66 -6.16
N ASP A 100 5.16 9.90 -7.30
CA ASP A 100 6.23 10.88 -7.40
C ASP A 100 5.89 12.07 -8.31
N GLN A 101 6.88 12.94 -8.50
CA GLN A 101 6.74 14.17 -9.30
C GLN A 101 6.74 13.90 -10.80
N GLU A 102 7.21 12.74 -11.23
CA GLU A 102 7.20 12.30 -12.62
C GLU A 102 5.91 11.53 -12.95
N ASN A 103 4.91 11.55 -12.05
CA ASN A 103 3.66 10.79 -12.14
C ASN A 103 3.87 9.28 -12.29
N ARG A 104 4.95 8.74 -11.71
CA ARG A 104 5.08 7.29 -11.52
C ARG A 104 4.25 6.89 -10.30
N GLU A 105 3.43 5.88 -10.48
CA GLU A 105 2.43 5.45 -9.49
C GLU A 105 2.47 3.94 -9.31
N VAL A 106 2.26 3.52 -8.06
CA VAL A 106 1.96 2.16 -7.64
C VAL A 106 0.97 2.30 -6.47
N ASP A 107 -0.12 1.52 -6.51
CA ASP A 107 -1.23 1.70 -5.59
C ASP A 107 -0.82 1.54 -4.13
N PHE A 108 -0.10 0.46 -3.79
CA PHE A 108 0.41 0.24 -2.44
C PHE A 108 1.85 -0.26 -2.38
N VAL A 109 2.55 0.16 -1.34
CA VAL A 109 3.89 -0.33 -0.98
C VAL A 109 3.88 -0.77 0.47
N MET A 110 4.14 -2.06 0.70
CA MET A 110 4.31 -2.62 2.04
C MET A 110 5.79 -2.79 2.36
N ASP A 111 6.21 -2.26 3.51
CA ASP A 111 7.59 -2.36 3.99
C ASP A 111 7.72 -3.43 5.07
N ARG A 112 8.65 -4.36 4.86
CA ARG A 112 9.09 -5.39 5.80
C ARG A 112 10.59 -5.21 6.12
N GLY A 113 10.93 -4.08 6.73
CA GLY A 113 12.30 -3.81 7.19
C GLY A 113 13.28 -3.54 6.06
N GLY A 114 12.88 -2.74 5.07
CA GLY A 114 13.64 -2.43 3.87
C GLY A 114 13.36 -3.36 2.69
N ARG A 115 12.68 -4.50 2.92
CA ARG A 115 12.14 -5.36 1.86
C ARG A 115 10.73 -4.90 1.49
N LEU A 116 10.57 -4.45 0.25
CA LEU A 116 9.35 -3.82 -0.25
C LEU A 116 8.54 -4.80 -1.09
N THR A 117 7.25 -4.89 -0.79
CA THR A 117 6.26 -5.51 -1.68
C THR A 117 5.44 -4.41 -2.34
N LEU A 118 5.44 -4.38 -3.67
CA LEU A 118 4.67 -3.45 -4.48
C LEU A 118 3.35 -4.10 -4.91
N PHE A 119 2.25 -3.36 -4.82
CA PHE A 119 0.92 -3.83 -5.20
C PHE A 119 0.29 -2.90 -6.24
N GLU A 120 -0.28 -3.51 -7.28
CA GLU A 120 -1.10 -2.85 -8.29
C GLU A 120 -2.48 -3.50 -8.29
N CYS A 121 -3.55 -2.72 -8.22
CA CYS A 121 -4.92 -3.18 -8.21
C CYS A 121 -5.53 -3.03 -9.60
N LYS A 122 -6.07 -4.13 -10.13
CA LYS A 122 -6.79 -4.11 -11.40
C LYS A 122 -8.10 -4.87 -11.27
N LEU A 123 -9.21 -4.16 -11.47
CA LEU A 123 -10.53 -4.79 -11.56
C LEU A 123 -10.71 -5.46 -12.94
N THR A 124 -9.99 -6.56 -13.15
CA THR A 124 -10.00 -7.34 -14.40
C THR A 124 -9.80 -8.82 -14.11
N GLU A 125 -10.26 -9.68 -15.00
CA GLU A 125 -10.04 -11.13 -14.94
C GLU A 125 -8.81 -11.58 -15.72
N SER A 126 -8.30 -10.73 -16.61
CA SER A 126 -7.15 -11.04 -17.47
C SER A 126 -6.12 -9.92 -17.41
N PRO A 127 -5.38 -9.80 -16.28
CA PRO A 127 -4.27 -8.86 -16.20
C PRO A 127 -3.18 -9.26 -17.17
N SER A 128 -2.48 -8.25 -17.69
CA SER A 128 -1.48 -8.37 -18.74
C SER A 128 -0.16 -7.75 -18.32
N GLY A 129 0.90 -7.96 -19.09
CA GLY A 129 2.20 -7.33 -18.82
C GLY A 129 2.16 -5.79 -18.80
N ARG A 130 1.16 -5.16 -19.43
CA ARG A 130 1.00 -3.69 -19.40
C ARG A 130 0.61 -3.20 -18.00
N ASP A 131 -0.12 -4.02 -17.26
CA ASP A 131 -0.54 -3.72 -15.89
C ASP A 131 0.64 -3.76 -14.91
N ALA A 132 1.79 -4.29 -15.33
CA ALA A 132 3.04 -4.29 -14.55
C ALA A 132 3.91 -3.05 -14.75
N ALA A 133 3.57 -2.14 -15.67
CA ALA A 133 4.44 -1.03 -16.07
C ALA A 133 4.79 -0.08 -14.92
N GLY A 134 3.84 0.14 -13.99
CA GLY A 134 4.05 0.96 -12.78
C GLY A 134 5.20 0.42 -11.92
N PHE A 135 5.30 -0.91 -11.80
CA PHE A 135 6.34 -1.53 -10.99
C PHE A 135 7.75 -1.26 -11.49
N ASP A 136 7.97 -1.34 -12.80
CA ASP A 136 9.32 -1.18 -13.35
C ASP A 136 9.82 0.25 -13.17
N ALA A 137 8.93 1.23 -13.39
CA ALA A 137 9.20 2.63 -13.19
C ALA A 137 9.52 2.94 -11.72
N VAL A 138 8.73 2.43 -10.79
CA VAL A 138 8.92 2.66 -9.35
C VAL A 138 10.12 1.88 -8.81
N ALA A 139 10.29 0.62 -9.19
CA ALA A 139 11.44 -0.19 -8.78
C ALA A 139 12.77 0.44 -9.22
N ALA A 140 12.83 1.07 -10.40
CA ALA A 140 14.01 1.81 -10.83
C ALA A 140 14.36 2.99 -9.91
N VAL A 141 13.36 3.68 -9.35
CA VAL A 141 13.57 4.76 -8.38
C VAL A 141 14.03 4.19 -7.04
N LEU A 142 13.39 3.13 -6.56
CA LEU A 142 13.68 2.55 -5.25
C LEU A 142 15.08 1.95 -5.16
N ARG A 143 15.57 1.36 -6.26
CA ARG A 143 16.94 0.82 -6.37
C ARG A 143 18.04 1.87 -6.16
N LYS A 144 17.73 3.17 -6.26
CA LYS A 144 18.70 4.24 -5.96
C LYS A 144 19.05 4.33 -4.47
N ASN A 145 18.22 3.77 -3.59
CA ASN A 145 18.48 3.69 -2.17
C ASN A 145 18.97 2.29 -1.80
N PRO A 146 20.23 2.12 -1.36
CA PRO A 146 20.80 0.80 -1.07
C PRO A 146 20.14 0.10 0.13
N ASN A 147 19.38 0.82 0.95
CA ASN A 147 18.67 0.26 2.10
C ASN A 147 17.30 -0.34 1.73
N LEU A 148 16.88 -0.22 0.48
CA LEU A 148 15.57 -0.68 0.00
C LEU A 148 15.76 -1.73 -1.08
N GLU A 149 15.07 -2.85 -0.94
CA GLU A 149 15.05 -3.96 -1.89
C GLU A 149 13.60 -4.25 -2.28
N VAL A 150 13.28 -4.25 -3.57
CA VAL A 150 11.97 -4.68 -4.05
C VAL A 150 11.96 -6.21 -4.08
N GLU A 151 11.35 -6.82 -3.06
CA GLU A 151 11.29 -8.27 -2.89
C GLU A 151 10.21 -8.89 -3.78
N ARG A 152 9.02 -8.25 -3.82
CA ARG A 152 7.86 -8.77 -4.54
C ARG A 152 7.10 -7.67 -5.27
N ARG A 153 6.50 -8.06 -6.39
CA ARG A 153 5.61 -7.24 -7.22
C ARG A 153 4.34 -8.06 -7.42
N VAL A 154 3.20 -7.55 -6.98
CA VAL A 154 1.94 -8.28 -6.93
C VAL A 154 0.84 -7.49 -7.62
N ILE A 155 0.24 -8.07 -8.65
CA ILE A 155 -1.00 -7.55 -9.23
C ILE A 155 -2.17 -8.22 -8.50
N VAL A 156 -3.00 -7.42 -7.86
CA VAL A 156 -4.23 -7.86 -7.22
C VAL A 156 -5.38 -7.68 -8.21
N ALA A 157 -5.96 -8.79 -8.65
CA ALA A 157 -7.00 -8.81 -9.69
C ALA A 157 -8.06 -9.89 -9.43
N ARG A 158 -8.90 -10.21 -10.41
CA ARG A 158 -9.89 -11.31 -10.36
C ARG A 158 -9.61 -12.43 -11.38
N PRO A 159 -8.37 -12.95 -11.49
CA PRO A 159 -8.08 -14.03 -12.42
C PRO A 159 -8.81 -15.31 -12.03
N VAL A 160 -9.03 -16.23 -12.97
CA VAL A 160 -9.57 -17.55 -12.65
C VAL A 160 -8.64 -18.30 -11.68
N GLU A 161 -7.33 -18.20 -11.92
CA GLU A 161 -6.28 -18.81 -11.10
C GLU A 161 -5.13 -17.83 -10.84
N ASP A 162 -4.49 -17.96 -9.68
CA ASP A 162 -3.25 -17.25 -9.38
C ASP A 162 -2.16 -17.72 -10.35
N HIS A 163 -1.42 -16.80 -10.95
CA HIS A 163 -0.39 -17.12 -11.94
C HIS A 163 0.69 -16.05 -11.97
N ARG A 164 1.77 -16.28 -12.73
CA ARG A 164 2.84 -15.31 -12.94
C ARG A 164 2.87 -14.86 -14.40
N LEU A 165 3.04 -13.57 -14.66
CA LEU A 165 3.06 -13.01 -16.03
C LEU A 165 4.37 -13.29 -16.81
N GLY A 166 5.14 -14.32 -16.45
CA GLY A 166 6.48 -14.63 -16.98
C GLY A 166 7.49 -14.99 -15.88
N ALA A 167 8.74 -15.29 -16.23
CA ALA A 167 9.75 -15.77 -15.26
C ALA A 167 10.18 -14.71 -14.23
N GLU A 168 10.39 -13.46 -14.67
CA GLU A 168 10.74 -12.30 -13.82
C GLU A 168 9.58 -11.30 -13.65
N ALA A 169 8.38 -11.72 -14.01
CA ALA A 169 7.18 -10.90 -14.04
C ALA A 169 6.47 -10.88 -12.65
N PRO A 170 5.59 -9.91 -12.38
CA PRO A 170 4.85 -9.88 -11.12
C PRO A 170 3.94 -11.09 -10.96
N ASP A 171 3.67 -11.41 -9.69
CA ASP A 171 2.69 -12.41 -9.30
C ASP A 171 1.29 -11.82 -9.46
N VAL A 172 0.38 -12.54 -10.11
CA VAL A 172 -1.04 -12.18 -10.20
C VAL A 172 -1.79 -13.00 -9.18
N VAL A 173 -2.42 -12.31 -8.23
CA VAL A 173 -3.13 -12.93 -7.12
C VAL A 173 -4.61 -12.56 -7.19
N HIS A 174 -5.47 -13.55 -7.04
CA HIS A 174 -6.89 -13.29 -6.87
C HIS A 174 -7.14 -12.50 -5.58
N ALA A 175 -7.88 -11.40 -5.70
CA ALA A 175 -8.21 -10.49 -4.62
C ALA A 175 -8.70 -11.21 -3.36
N ALA A 176 -9.70 -12.10 -3.50
CA ALA A 176 -10.21 -12.95 -2.41
C ALA A 176 -9.17 -13.84 -1.68
N ARG A 177 -8.04 -14.18 -2.33
CA ARG A 177 -6.96 -15.02 -1.76
C ARG A 177 -5.76 -14.19 -1.29
N LEU A 178 -5.82 -12.87 -1.41
CA LEU A 178 -4.71 -11.96 -1.10
C LEU A 178 -4.19 -12.17 0.33
N PHE A 179 -5.10 -12.30 1.29
CA PHE A 179 -4.75 -12.50 2.70
C PHE A 179 -3.90 -13.77 2.90
N GLU A 180 -4.37 -14.91 2.39
CA GLU A 180 -3.68 -16.20 2.51
C GLU A 180 -2.30 -16.17 1.84
N ARG A 181 -2.19 -15.52 0.67
CA ARG A 181 -0.94 -15.39 -0.08
C ARG A 181 0.09 -14.51 0.57
N LEU A 182 -0.30 -13.55 1.41
CA LEU A 182 0.62 -12.68 2.14
C LEU A 182 1.08 -13.27 3.47
N GLU A 183 0.27 -14.13 4.09
CA GLU A 183 0.64 -14.85 5.32
C GLU A 183 1.43 -16.13 5.03
N GLY A 184 1.15 -16.83 3.92
CA GLY A 184 1.85 -18.06 3.52
C GLY A 184 3.30 -17.88 3.03
N VAL A 185 3.89 -16.69 3.19
CA VAL A 185 5.30 -16.37 2.85
C VAL A 185 6.13 -16.16 4.13
N ALA A 186 5.58 -16.54 5.29
CA ALA A 186 6.28 -16.56 6.56
C ALA A 186 6.81 -17.98 6.89
N GLU A 187 7.68 -18.52 6.04
CA GLU A 187 8.66 -19.53 6.42
C GLU A 187 10.06 -19.07 6.00
#